data_AF-A0A7W1XD63-F1
#
_entry.id   AF-A0A7W1XD63-F1
#
_cell.length_a   1.000
_cell.length_b   1.000
_cell.length_c   1.000
_cell.angle_alpha   90.00
_cell.angle_beta   90.00
_cell.angle_gamma   90.00
#
_symmetry.space_group_name_H-M   'P 1'
#
loop_
_entity.id
_entity.type
_entity.pdbx_description
1 polymer ?
#
loop_
_entity_poly.entity_id
_entity_poly.type
_entity_poly.pdbx_seq_one_letter_code
_entity_poly.pdbx_strand_id
1 'polypeptide(L)' 'MNRWAVYEFLKRRYMESGYIPRLEEVLSAFPGLDYIEIGEGIEEFNAALSWPGGES' A
#
# COMPACT_ATOMS: atom_id res chain seq x y z
N MET A 1 -0.36 -13.54 5.17
CA MET A 1 -0.99 -13.17 3.88
C MET A 1 -1.36 -11.70 3.95
N ASN A 2 -0.39 -10.83 4.23
CA ASN A 2 -0.65 -9.61 5.00
C ASN A 2 -0.05 -8.36 4.31
N ARG A 3 1.26 -8.37 4.03
CA ARG A 3 1.95 -7.33 3.24
C ARG A 3 1.34 -7.09 1.84
N TRP A 4 1.05 -8.16 1.12
CA TRP A 4 0.46 -8.09 -0.23
C TRP A 4 -0.97 -7.55 -0.25
N ALA A 5 -1.75 -7.78 0.80
CA ALA A 5 -3.09 -7.21 0.88
C ALA A 5 -3.02 -5.68 1.04
N VAL A 6 -2.06 -5.18 1.83
CA VAL A 6 -1.81 -3.74 2.01
C VAL A 6 -1.34 -3.10 0.71
N TYR A 7 -0.37 -3.71 0.02
CA TYR A 7 0.09 -3.23 -1.29
C TYR A 7 -1.06 -3.14 -2.31
N GLU A 8 -1.86 -4.19 -2.46
CA GLU A 8 -2.99 -4.21 -3.41
C GLU A 8 -4.07 -3.20 -3.04
N PHE A 9 -4.32 -2.99 -1.75
CA PHE A 9 -5.25 -1.96 -1.27
C PHE A 9 -4.78 -0.56 -1.68
N LEU A 10 -3.51 -0.23 -1.43
CA LEU A 10 -2.92 1.06 -1.78
C LEU A 10 -2.93 1.29 -3.30
N LYS A 11 -2.55 0.27 -4.06
CA LYS A 11 -2.56 0.30 -5.53
C LYS A 11 -3.96 0.57 -6.07
N ARG A 12 -4.98 -0.17 -5.62
CA ARG A 12 -6.36 0.02 -6.07
C ARG A 12 -6.86 1.42 -5.75
N ARG A 13 -6.65 1.89 -4.52
CA ARG A 13 -7.08 3.24 -4.14
C ARG A 13 -6.37 4.31 -4.95
N TYR A 14 -5.07 4.19 -5.13
CA TYR A 14 -4.32 5.12 -5.96
C TYR A 14 -4.82 5.16 -7.41
N MET A 15 -5.12 4.00 -8.01
CA MET A 15 -5.66 3.92 -9.37
C MET A 15 -7.08 4.48 -9.49
N GLU A 16 -7.91 4.33 -8.45
CA GLU A 16 -9.31 4.79 -8.45
C GLU A 16 -9.46 6.28 -8.14
N SER A 17 -8.66 6.80 -7.20
CA SER A 17 -8.83 8.16 -6.67
C SER A 17 -7.69 9.12 -7.00
N GLY A 18 -6.55 8.62 -7.47
CA GLY A 18 -5.34 9.41 -7.72
C GLY A 18 -4.60 9.88 -6.47
N TYR A 19 -5.02 9.46 -5.26
CA TYR A 19 -4.33 9.80 -4.01
C TYR A 19 -3.81 8.56 -3.29
N ILE A 20 -2.72 8.73 -2.54
CA ILE A 20 -2.14 7.68 -1.70
C ILE A 20 -2.86 7.70 -0.34
N PRO A 21 -3.53 6.60 0.08
CA PRO A 21 -4.20 6.52 1.37
C PRO A 21 -3.28 6.82 2.54
N ARG A 22 -3.79 7.53 3.55
CA ARG A 22 -3.04 7.81 4.78
C ARG A 22 -2.93 6.57 5.66
N LEU A 23 -1.93 6.55 6.54
CA LEU A 23 -1.74 5.44 7.49
C LEU A 23 -3.01 5.10 8.29
N GLU A 24 -3.78 6.10 8.71
CA GLU A 24 -5.04 5.89 9.45
C GLU A 24 -6.08 5.12 8.63
N GLU A 25 -6.19 5.39 7.33
CA GLU A 25 -7.09 4.66 6.43
C GLU A 25 -6.64 3.20 6.26
N VAL A 26 -5.33 2.98 6.18
CA VAL A 26 -4.75 1.63 6.08
C VAL A 26 -4.97 0.85 7.37
N LEU A 27 -4.74 1.46 8.54
CA LEU A 27 -5.00 0.84 9.84
C LEU A 27 -6.47 0.49 10.02
N SER A 28 -7.38 1.36 9.57
CA SER A 28 -8.82 1.09 9.61
C SER A 28 -9.24 -0.05 8.66
N ALA A 29 -8.54 -0.23 7.54
CA ALA A 29 -8.81 -1.32 6.59
C ALA A 29 -8.23 -2.66 7.09
N PHE A 30 -7.22 -2.63 7.95
CA PHE A 30 -6.48 -3.80 8.43
C PHE A 30 -6.36 -3.84 9.97
N PRO A 31 -7.48 -3.83 10.72
CA PRO A 31 -7.47 -3.69 12.18
C PRO A 31 -6.83 -4.87 12.95
N GLY A 32 -6.64 -6.02 12.28
CA GLY A 32 -6.02 -7.21 12.85
C GLY A 32 -4.61 -7.49 12.34
N LEU A 33 -4.04 -6.58 11.55
CA LEU A 33 -2.71 -6.75 10.97
C LEU A 33 -1.66 -6.06 11.84
N ASP A 34 -0.49 -6.68 11.95
CA ASP A 34 0.60 -6.08 12.72
C ASP A 34 1.15 -4.83 12.01
N TYR A 35 1.59 -3.85 12.80
CA TYR A 35 2.14 -2.60 12.28
C TYR A 35 3.37 -2.82 11.39
N ILE A 36 4.18 -3.85 11.65
CA ILE A 36 5.32 -4.23 10.82
C ILE A 36 4.82 -4.61 9.43
N GLU A 37 3.82 -5.50 9.32
CA GLU A 37 3.31 -5.99 8.04
C GLU A 37 2.61 -4.89 7.23
N ILE A 38 1.96 -3.94 7.92
CA ILE A 38 1.42 -2.72 7.31
C ILE A 38 2.55 -1.84 6.78
N GLY A 39 3.60 -1.62 7.58
CA GLY A 39 4.77 -0.84 7.19
C GLY A 39 5.44 -1.42 5.94
N GLU A 40 5.71 -2.71 5.94
CA GLU A 40 6.32 -3.39 4.79
C GLU A 40 5.46 -3.24 3.52
N GLY A 41 4.12 -3.31 3.63
CA GLY A 41 3.22 -3.16 2.48
C GLY A 41 3.23 -1.74 1.91
N ILE A 42 3.33 -0.73 2.78
CA ILE A 42 3.45 0.68 2.40
C ILE A 42 4.82 0.94 1.75
N GLU A 43 5.90 0.40 2.30
CA GLU A 43 7.25 0.55 1.75
C GLU A 43 7.37 -0.04 0.35
N GLU A 44 6.84 -1.25 0.12
CA GLU A 44 6.80 -1.89 -1.19
C GLU A 44 6.01 -1.07 -2.22
N PHE A 45 4.88 -0.48 -1.79
CA PHE A 45 4.08 0.38 -2.66
C PHE A 45 4.84 1.67 -3.02
N ASN A 46 5.47 2.33 -2.05
CA ASN A 46 6.26 3.54 -2.28
C ASN A 46 7.48 3.26 -3.18
N ALA A 47 8.13 2.10 -3.01
CA ALA A 47 9.22 1.66 -3.88
C ALA A 47 8.73 1.46 -5.32
N ALA A 48 7.55 0.85 -5.51
CA ALA A 48 6.95 0.67 -6.84
C ALA A 48 6.59 2.01 -7.51
N LEU A 49 6.09 3.00 -6.77
CA LEU A 49 5.83 4.35 -7.30
C LEU A 49 7.11 5.10 -7.66
N SER A 50 8.18 4.88 -6.90
CA SER A 50 9.47 5.54 -7.09
C SER A 50 10.32 4.88 -8.19
N TRP A 51 9.90 3.72 -8.69
CA TRP A 51 10.62 2.98 -9.73
C TRP A 51 10.28 3.55 -11.12
N PRO A 52 11.22 4.19 -11.82
CA PRO A 52 10.96 4.79 -13.14
C PRO A 52 10.83 3.77 -14.28
N GLY A 53 11.09 2.47 -14.04
CA GLY A 53 11.09 1.41 -15.05
C GLY A 53 9.85 0.52 -15.04
N GLY A 54 8.68 1.11 -14.77
CA GLY A 54 7.40 0.40 -14.69
C GLY A 54 6.65 0.24 -16.00
N GLU A 55 7.29 0.41 -17.16
CA GLU A 55 6.82 -0.02 -18.48
C GLU A 55 8.04 -0.37 -19.33
N SER A 56 8.13 -1.61 -19.80
CA SER A 56 8.99 -2.07 -20.91
C SER A 56 8.26 -3.18 -21.63
#